data_AF-R8BW93-F1
#
_entry.id   AF-R8BW93-F1
#
_cell.length_a   1.000
_cell.length_b   1.000
_cell.length_c   1.000
_cell.angle_alpha   90.00
_cell.angle_beta   90.00
_cell.angle_gamma   90.00
#
_symmetry.space_group_name_H-M   'P 1'
#
loop_
_entity.id
_entity.type
_entity.pdbx_description
1 polymer ?
#
loop_
_entity_poly.entity_id
_entity_poly.type
_entity_poly.pdbx_seq_one_letter_code
_entity_poly.pdbx_strand_id
1 'polypeptide(L)'
;MCKELSTPELGPTIMAGMESILVPHGRKSSDEWVNDNITTTLGAIYFYVSERAQWKSSDDQVDQTRYQAARKVIIKTLDGARETATFKGSDQDTAWVGWRSIRPRDLDKAVMEVNKRGWLQSDWYQGMQDLADRTNADDLEDEDHDATEQIQSVEIRRADSMFQDRYDLLSQRRRDDFKVWKAGILERIAALENSTVPMEIDS
;
A
#
# COMPACT_ATOMS: atom_id res chain seq x y z
N MET A 1 14.04 -13.90 0.73
CA MET A 1 12.87 -13.73 1.61
C MET A 1 11.51 -13.99 0.92
N CYS A 2 10.83 -13.03 0.26
CA CYS A 2 9.45 -13.26 -0.22
C CYS A 2 9.29 -14.44 -1.20
N LYS A 3 10.28 -14.68 -2.08
CA LYS A 3 10.31 -15.87 -2.95
C LYS A 3 10.56 -17.18 -2.19
N GLU A 4 11.39 -17.13 -1.15
CA GLU A 4 11.72 -18.31 -0.32
C GLU A 4 10.57 -18.67 0.63
N LEU A 5 9.74 -17.69 0.97
CA LEU A 5 8.54 -17.84 1.81
C LEU A 5 7.27 -18.08 0.99
N SER A 6 7.40 -18.34 -0.31
CA SER A 6 6.29 -18.58 -1.26
C SER A 6 5.26 -17.45 -1.34
N THR A 7 5.65 -16.22 -1.02
CA THR A 7 4.79 -15.03 -1.02
C THR A 7 5.40 -13.89 -1.86
N PRO A 8 5.71 -14.12 -3.15
CA PRO A 8 6.39 -13.12 -3.99
C PRO A 8 5.58 -11.83 -4.16
N GLU A 9 4.25 -11.93 -4.15
CA GLU A 9 3.30 -10.83 -4.32
C GLU A 9 3.35 -9.80 -3.20
N LEU A 10 3.80 -10.20 -1.99
CA LEU A 10 3.92 -9.29 -0.85
C LEU A 10 5.15 -8.39 -0.93
N GLY A 11 6.10 -8.70 -1.83
CA GLY A 11 7.37 -7.98 -1.97
C GLY A 11 7.22 -6.46 -2.11
N PRO A 12 6.42 -5.96 -3.08
CA PRO A 12 6.20 -4.53 -3.26
C PRO A 12 5.66 -3.83 -2.00
N THR A 13 4.70 -4.46 -1.30
CA THR A 13 4.09 -3.86 -0.11
C THR A 13 5.04 -3.82 1.08
N ILE A 14 5.83 -4.88 1.27
CA ILE A 14 6.88 -4.90 2.30
C ILE A 14 7.91 -3.81 2.03
N MET A 15 8.29 -3.62 0.77
CA MET A 15 9.22 -2.56 0.38
C MET A 15 8.63 -1.16 0.60
N ALA A 16 7.37 -0.94 0.27
CA ALA A 16 6.68 0.32 0.54
C ALA A 16 6.63 0.62 2.06
N GLY A 17 6.35 -0.39 2.88
CA GLY A 17 6.40 -0.25 4.34
C GLY A 17 7.79 0.11 4.84
N MET A 18 8.83 -0.60 4.36
CA MET A 18 10.22 -0.30 4.69
C MET A 18 10.63 1.10 4.26
N GLU A 19 10.28 1.54 3.05
CA GLU A 19 10.56 2.89 2.56
C GLU A 19 9.87 3.96 3.41
N SER A 20 8.59 3.74 3.76
CA SER A 20 7.84 4.69 4.59
C SER A 20 8.47 4.89 5.99
N ILE A 21 9.09 3.85 6.55
CA ILE A 21 9.67 3.86 7.90
C ILE A 21 11.14 4.30 7.90
N LEU A 22 11.94 3.78 6.96
CA LEU A 22 13.39 4.00 6.93
C LEU A 22 13.78 5.23 6.13
N VAL A 23 13.03 5.55 5.09
CA VAL A 23 13.39 6.59 4.13
C VAL A 23 12.17 7.48 3.80
N PRO A 24 11.49 8.04 4.81
CA PRO A 24 10.34 8.91 4.55
C PRO A 24 10.76 10.09 3.66
N HIS A 25 10.03 10.32 2.56
CA HIS A 25 10.31 11.37 1.59
C HIS A 25 11.70 11.25 0.90
N GLY A 26 12.24 10.04 0.77
CA GLY A 26 13.53 9.82 0.12
C GLY A 26 14.74 10.20 0.98
N ARG A 27 14.55 10.49 2.27
CA ARG A 27 15.64 10.78 3.22
C ARG A 27 15.64 9.77 4.35
N LYS A 28 16.84 9.34 4.75
CA LYS A 28 17.02 8.44 5.89
C LYS A 28 16.31 9.02 7.12
N SER A 29 15.50 8.18 7.75
CA SER A 29 14.73 8.53 8.94
C SER A 29 15.65 9.03 10.04
N SER A 30 15.23 10.07 10.76
CA SER A 30 15.95 10.58 11.93
C SER A 30 15.78 9.68 13.15
N ASP A 31 14.94 8.65 13.07
CA ASP A 31 14.66 7.72 14.16
C ASP A 31 15.84 6.76 14.38
N GLU A 32 16.56 6.96 15.46
CA GLU A 32 17.74 6.16 15.82
C GLU A 32 17.37 4.69 16.03
N TRP A 33 16.21 4.41 16.64
CA TRP A 33 15.80 3.04 16.92
C TRP A 33 15.59 2.26 15.62
N VAL A 34 14.92 2.86 14.63
CA VAL A 34 14.70 2.24 13.32
C VAL A 34 16.02 1.95 12.63
N ASN A 35 16.93 2.92 12.65
CA ASN A 35 18.25 2.82 12.03
C ASN A 35 19.13 1.73 12.65
N ASP A 36 18.95 1.43 13.94
CA ASP A 36 19.64 0.34 14.63
C ASP A 36 18.97 -1.03 14.50
N ASN A 37 17.70 -1.05 14.11
CA ASN A 37 16.84 -2.25 14.08
C ASN A 37 16.26 -2.52 12.69
N ILE A 38 17.02 -2.21 11.63
CA ILE A 38 16.54 -2.34 10.24
C ILE A 38 16.09 -3.77 9.92
N THR A 39 16.88 -4.77 10.32
CA THR A 39 16.60 -6.19 10.00
C THR A 39 15.41 -6.74 10.76
N THR A 40 15.28 -6.39 12.04
CA THR A 40 14.14 -6.78 12.87
C THR A 40 12.87 -6.05 12.46
N THR A 41 12.97 -4.80 12.00
CA THR A 41 11.86 -4.03 11.42
C THR A 41 11.36 -4.67 10.13
N LEU A 42 12.26 -5.10 9.24
CA LEU A 42 11.89 -5.85 8.03
C LEU A 42 11.12 -7.13 8.37
N GLY A 43 11.61 -7.91 9.35
CA GLY A 43 10.94 -9.12 9.81
C GLY A 43 9.56 -8.85 10.40
N ALA A 44 9.41 -7.77 11.17
CA ALA A 44 8.14 -7.35 11.75
C ALA A 44 7.14 -6.90 10.68
N ILE A 45 7.57 -6.11 9.69
CA ILE A 45 6.73 -5.70 8.56
C ILE A 45 6.30 -6.92 7.76
N TYR A 46 7.22 -7.83 7.44
CA TYR A 46 6.90 -9.08 6.76
C TYR A 46 5.81 -9.84 7.52
N PHE A 47 5.97 -10.01 8.84
CA PHE A 47 4.99 -10.68 9.68
C PHE A 47 3.59 -10.05 9.54
N TYR A 48 3.47 -8.73 9.76
CA TYR A 48 2.19 -8.03 9.69
C TYR A 48 1.54 -8.07 8.30
N VAL A 49 2.34 -7.99 7.25
CA VAL A 49 1.85 -8.08 5.87
C VAL A 49 1.39 -9.51 5.55
N SER A 50 2.15 -10.52 6.01
CA SER A 50 1.81 -11.93 5.80
C SER A 50 0.55 -12.35 6.56
N GLU A 51 0.38 -11.89 7.80
CA GLU A 51 -0.84 -12.12 8.60
C GLU A 51 -2.05 -11.48 7.92
N ARG A 52 -1.94 -10.22 7.48
CA ARG A 52 -3.04 -9.53 6.81
C ARG A 52 -3.41 -10.16 5.48
N ALA A 53 -2.44 -10.73 4.75
CA ALA A 53 -2.70 -11.50 3.55
C ALA A 53 -3.38 -12.84 3.84
N GLN A 54 -3.05 -13.51 4.95
CA GLN A 54 -3.62 -14.80 5.37
C GLN A 54 -5.03 -14.67 5.98
N TRP A 55 -5.40 -13.51 6.55
CA TRP A 55 -6.77 -13.23 6.98
C TRP A 55 -7.80 -13.31 5.86
N LYS A 56 -7.39 -13.20 4.58
CA LYS A 56 -8.26 -13.50 3.43
C LYS A 56 -8.72 -14.96 3.38
N SER A 57 -8.02 -15.88 4.04
CA SER A 57 -8.22 -17.33 3.87
C SER A 57 -8.70 -18.05 5.14
N SER A 58 -8.67 -17.41 6.31
CA SER A 58 -9.00 -18.08 7.57
C SER A 58 -9.46 -17.05 8.61
N ASP A 59 -10.73 -17.15 9.02
CA ASP A 59 -11.36 -16.41 10.13
C ASP A 59 -10.86 -16.88 11.53
N ASP A 60 -9.66 -17.48 11.57
CA ASP A 60 -9.06 -17.98 12.81
C ASP A 60 -8.23 -16.87 13.44
N GLN A 61 -8.51 -16.59 14.71
CA GLN A 61 -7.63 -15.79 15.56
C GLN A 61 -6.19 -16.30 15.44
N VAL A 62 -5.25 -15.35 15.39
CA VAL A 62 -3.81 -15.62 15.35
C VAL A 62 -3.43 -16.43 16.60
N ASP A 63 -3.33 -17.75 16.45
CA ASP A 63 -2.89 -18.62 17.52
C ASP A 63 -1.40 -18.37 17.81
N GLN A 64 -1.03 -18.33 19.08
CA GLN A 64 0.35 -18.16 19.56
C GLN A 64 1.30 -19.18 18.88
N THR A 65 0.78 -20.36 18.56
CA THR A 65 1.49 -21.41 17.82
C THR A 65 1.89 -20.99 16.41
N ARG A 66 0.99 -20.30 15.68
CA ARG A 66 1.24 -19.80 14.32
C ARG A 66 2.30 -18.71 14.34
N TYR A 67 2.21 -17.77 15.29
CA TYR A 67 3.23 -16.74 15.49
C TYR A 67 4.62 -17.35 15.75
N GLN A 68 4.72 -18.34 16.65
CA GLN A 68 6.00 -19.00 16.96
C GLN A 68 6.59 -19.72 15.73
N ALA A 69 5.75 -20.33 14.89
CA ALA A 69 6.18 -20.94 13.65
C ALA A 69 6.67 -19.90 12.65
N ALA A 70 5.87 -18.86 12.37
CA ALA A 70 6.23 -17.76 11.47
C ALA A 70 7.54 -17.09 11.89
N ARG A 71 7.69 -16.79 13.18
CA ARG A 71 8.90 -16.23 13.77
C ARG A 71 10.16 -17.05 13.47
N LYS A 72 10.11 -18.38 13.63
CA LYS A 72 11.25 -19.25 13.34
C LYS A 72 11.64 -19.20 11.85
N VAL A 73 10.65 -19.19 10.97
CA VAL A 73 10.88 -19.14 9.52
C VAL A 73 11.44 -17.79 9.08
N ILE A 74 10.89 -16.68 9.62
CA ILE A 74 11.38 -15.32 9.35
C ILE A 74 12.84 -15.17 9.77
N ILE A 75 13.21 -15.61 10.97
CA ILE A 75 14.59 -15.51 11.45
C ILE A 75 15.52 -16.33 10.57
N LYS A 76 15.16 -17.60 10.29
CA LYS A 76 15.96 -18.47 9.43
C LYS A 76 16.21 -17.88 8.05
N THR A 77 15.18 -17.28 7.44
CA THR A 77 15.30 -16.67 6.10
C THR A 77 16.11 -15.38 6.14
N LEU A 78 15.99 -14.56 7.18
CA LEU A 78 16.78 -13.34 7.32
C LEU A 78 18.26 -13.62 7.64
N ASP A 79 18.56 -14.65 8.42
CA ASP A 79 19.94 -15.08 8.67
C ASP A 79 20.59 -15.63 7.38
N GLY A 80 19.86 -16.44 6.60
CA GLY A 80 20.34 -16.99 5.33
C GLY A 80 20.36 -16.01 4.15
N ALA A 81 19.70 -14.85 4.27
CA ALA A 81 19.57 -13.89 3.18
C ALA A 81 20.92 -13.37 2.66
N ARG A 82 21.95 -13.28 3.53
CA ARG A 82 23.30 -12.87 3.13
C ARG A 82 23.97 -13.86 2.19
N GLU A 83 23.69 -15.14 2.37
CA GLU A 83 24.31 -16.22 1.59
C GLU A 83 23.60 -16.39 0.24
N THR A 84 22.30 -16.08 0.17
CA THR A 84 21.48 -16.29 -1.03
C THR A 84 21.33 -15.04 -1.91
N ALA A 85 21.48 -13.83 -1.36
CA ALA A 85 21.28 -12.61 -2.12
C ALA A 85 22.48 -12.28 -3.04
N THR A 86 22.20 -12.06 -4.32
CA THR A 86 23.18 -11.62 -5.31
C THR A 86 22.90 -10.16 -5.69
N PHE A 87 23.90 -9.30 -5.54
CA PHE A 87 23.80 -7.89 -5.94
C PHE A 87 24.32 -7.69 -7.36
N LYS A 88 23.55 -6.99 -8.19
CA LYS A 88 24.01 -6.46 -9.47
C LYS A 88 24.26 -4.96 -9.31
N GLY A 89 25.52 -4.53 -9.32
CA GLY A 89 25.88 -3.12 -9.51
C GLY A 89 26.23 -2.27 -8.27
N SER A 90 26.22 -2.85 -7.06
CA SER A 90 26.73 -2.18 -5.84
C SER A 90 27.79 -3.01 -5.14
N ASP A 91 28.68 -2.33 -4.42
CA ASP A 91 29.63 -2.97 -3.52
C ASP A 91 28.86 -3.77 -2.46
N GLN A 92 29.12 -5.07 -2.39
CA GLN A 92 28.36 -6.00 -1.55
C GLN A 92 28.40 -5.56 -0.08
N ASP A 93 29.52 -5.01 0.38
CA ASP A 93 29.69 -4.59 1.77
C ASP A 93 28.85 -3.36 2.11
N THR A 94 28.68 -2.42 1.18
CA THR A 94 27.82 -1.24 1.38
C THR A 94 26.33 -1.60 1.42
N ALA A 95 25.91 -2.65 0.71
CA ALA A 95 24.52 -3.07 0.66
C ALA A 95 24.01 -3.67 1.98
N TRP A 96 24.93 -4.19 2.81
CA TRP A 96 24.60 -4.83 4.08
C TRP A 96 24.81 -3.92 5.31
N VAL A 97 25.02 -2.61 5.10
CA VAL A 97 25.15 -1.66 6.20
C VAL A 97 23.89 -1.65 7.06
N GLY A 98 24.06 -1.84 8.37
CA GLY A 98 22.94 -1.96 9.31
C GLY A 98 22.31 -3.35 9.37
N TRP A 99 22.74 -4.30 8.54
CA TRP A 99 22.26 -5.68 8.60
C TRP A 99 22.91 -6.43 9.77
N ARG A 100 22.08 -6.94 10.70
CA ARG A 100 22.50 -7.68 11.88
C ARG A 100 21.70 -8.99 11.98
N SER A 101 22.35 -10.04 12.48
CA SER A 101 21.66 -11.30 12.81
C SER A 101 20.63 -11.06 13.91
N ILE A 102 19.48 -11.71 13.78
CA ILE A 102 18.29 -11.41 14.57
C ILE A 102 18.13 -12.48 15.64
N ARG A 103 18.05 -12.06 16.92
CA ARG A 103 17.61 -12.98 17.97
C ARG A 103 16.09 -13.00 18.03
N PRO A 104 15.50 -14.12 18.47
CA PRO A 104 14.05 -14.24 18.54
C PRO A 104 13.37 -13.13 19.38
N ARG A 105 13.99 -12.74 20.51
CA ARG A 105 13.47 -11.66 21.37
C ARG A 105 13.51 -10.27 20.72
N ASP A 106 14.46 -10.05 19.82
CA ASP A 106 14.63 -8.76 19.15
C ASP A 106 13.54 -8.58 18.08
N LEU A 107 13.11 -9.68 17.44
CA LEU A 107 11.93 -9.67 16.57
C LEU A 107 10.65 -9.37 17.34
N ASP A 108 10.42 -10.00 18.50
CA ASP A 108 9.22 -9.75 19.31
C ASP A 108 9.12 -8.28 19.74
N LYS A 109 10.26 -7.69 20.14
CA LYS A 109 10.34 -6.27 20.47
C LYS A 109 10.03 -5.40 19.26
N ALA A 110 10.55 -5.74 18.08
CA ALA A 110 10.28 -4.99 16.86
C ALA A 110 8.81 -5.07 16.46
N VAL A 111 8.18 -6.23 16.56
CA VAL A 111 6.73 -6.41 16.32
C VAL A 111 5.92 -5.50 17.25
N MET A 112 6.24 -5.47 18.55
CA MET A 112 5.58 -4.58 19.50
C MET A 112 5.81 -3.09 19.20
N GLU A 113 7.04 -2.71 18.86
CA GLU A 113 7.40 -1.31 18.56
C GLU A 113 6.73 -0.80 17.27
N VAL A 114 6.67 -1.62 16.21
CA VAL A 114 5.97 -1.29 14.96
C VAL A 114 4.49 -1.00 15.22
N ASN A 115 3.85 -1.82 16.06
CA ASN A 115 2.46 -1.60 16.44
C ASN A 115 2.29 -0.34 17.31
N LYS A 116 3.15 -0.18 18.33
CA LYS A 116 3.11 0.96 19.27
C LYS A 116 3.31 2.31 18.59
N ARG A 117 4.17 2.37 17.57
CA ARG A 117 4.47 3.61 16.83
C ARG A 117 3.40 3.96 15.79
N GLY A 118 2.41 3.09 15.59
CA GLY A 118 1.30 3.36 14.68
C GLY A 118 1.68 3.33 13.21
N TRP A 119 2.82 2.75 12.81
CA TRP A 119 3.20 2.69 11.39
C TRP A 119 2.21 1.87 10.55
N LEU A 120 1.54 0.92 11.18
CA LEU A 120 0.44 0.15 10.56
C LEU A 120 -0.80 1.01 10.30
N GLN A 121 -0.92 2.21 10.88
CA GLN A 121 -2.04 3.12 10.59
C GLN A 121 -1.80 3.93 9.32
N SER A 122 -0.61 3.86 8.73
CA SER A 122 -0.27 4.57 7.50
C SER A 122 -0.91 3.93 6.26
N ASP A 123 -1.14 4.75 5.23
CA ASP A 123 -1.84 4.39 4.00
C ASP A 123 -1.26 3.15 3.29
N TRP A 124 0.07 2.94 3.38
CA TRP A 124 0.71 1.77 2.77
C TRP A 124 0.21 0.44 3.34
N TYR A 125 -0.15 0.41 4.64
CA TYR A 125 -0.65 -0.79 5.31
C TYR A 125 -2.18 -0.86 5.21
N GLN A 126 -2.88 0.27 5.39
CA GLN A 126 -4.34 0.31 5.32
C GLN A 126 -4.88 0.06 3.91
N GLY A 127 -4.21 0.58 2.88
CA GLY A 127 -4.58 0.36 1.48
C GLY A 127 -4.55 -1.11 1.04
N MET A 128 -3.91 -2.02 1.80
CA MET A 128 -4.03 -3.46 1.56
C MET A 128 -5.45 -3.99 1.79
N GLN A 129 -6.17 -3.43 2.77
CA GLN A 129 -7.56 -3.80 3.02
C GLN A 129 -8.47 -3.20 1.96
N ASP A 130 -8.27 -1.94 1.59
CA ASP A 130 -9.05 -1.33 0.50
C ASP A 130 -8.89 -2.08 -0.82
N LEU A 131 -7.69 -2.61 -1.10
CA LEU A 131 -7.44 -3.43 -2.29
C LEU A 131 -8.09 -4.82 -2.15
N ALA A 132 -8.05 -5.42 -0.96
CA ALA A 132 -8.70 -6.69 -0.68
C ALA A 132 -10.23 -6.62 -0.81
N ASP A 133 -10.83 -5.57 -0.26
CA ASP A 133 -12.26 -5.36 -0.27
C ASP A 133 -12.78 -5.11 -1.70
N ARG A 134 -11.99 -4.43 -2.53
CA ARG A 134 -12.29 -4.25 -3.96
C ARG A 134 -12.20 -5.55 -4.75
N THR A 135 -11.18 -6.38 -4.51
CA THR A 135 -11.07 -7.68 -5.19
C THR A 135 -12.21 -8.61 -4.81
N ASN A 136 -12.66 -8.59 -3.55
CA ASN A 136 -13.80 -9.38 -3.09
C ASN A 136 -15.15 -8.82 -3.61
N ALA A 137 -15.24 -7.51 -3.87
CA ALA A 137 -16.43 -6.90 -4.45
C ALA A 137 -16.58 -7.23 -5.94
N ASP A 138 -15.48 -7.22 -6.72
CA ASP A 138 -15.49 -7.65 -8.13
C ASP A 138 -15.88 -9.14 -8.25
N ASP A 139 -15.36 -10.03 -7.39
CA ASP A 139 -15.70 -11.47 -7.39
C ASP A 139 -17.18 -11.76 -7.06
N LEU A 140 -17.91 -10.81 -6.46
CA LEU A 140 -19.34 -10.93 -6.16
C LEU A 140 -20.25 -10.32 -7.22
N GLU A 141 -19.68 -9.57 -8.18
CA GLU A 141 -20.43 -8.96 -9.30
C GLU A 141 -20.40 -9.83 -10.58
N ASP A 142 -19.64 -10.93 -10.60
CA ASP A 142 -19.46 -11.83 -11.75
C ASP A 142 -20.28 -13.14 -11.68
N GLU A 143 -21.45 -13.12 -11.02
CA GLU A 143 -22.44 -14.21 -11.06
C GLU A 143 -23.69 -13.88 -11.92
N ASP A 144 -23.55 -13.11 -13.01
CA ASP A 144 -24.58 -13.12 -14.07
C ASP A 144 -24.07 -12.65 -15.45
N HIS A 145 -23.12 -13.35 -16.07
CA HIS A 145 -23.13 -13.40 -17.54
C HIS A 145 -22.56 -14.68 -18.16
N ASP A 146 -23.48 -15.30 -18.89
CA ASP A 146 -23.41 -16.30 -19.94
C ASP A 146 -22.03 -16.60 -20.57
N ALA A 147 -21.85 -17.90 -20.80
CA ALA A 147 -20.68 -18.52 -21.36
C ALA A 147 -20.35 -17.99 -22.76
N THR A 148 -19.23 -17.29 -22.89
CA THR A 148 -18.41 -17.37 -24.12
C THR A 148 -16.93 -17.24 -23.79
N GLU A 149 -16.17 -18.21 -24.27
CA GLU A 149 -14.72 -18.27 -24.20
C GLU A 149 -14.06 -16.95 -24.60
N GLN A 150 -13.33 -16.33 -23.69
CA GLN A 150 -12.24 -15.44 -24.06
C GLN A 150 -11.17 -15.45 -22.96
N ILE A 151 -9.99 -15.90 -23.38
CA ILE A 151 -8.74 -15.95 -22.64
C ILE A 151 -8.47 -14.55 -22.08
N GLN A 152 -8.74 -14.34 -20.79
CA GLN A 152 -8.38 -13.10 -20.12
C GLN A 152 -6.86 -13.07 -19.94
N SER A 153 -6.20 -12.32 -20.82
CA SER A 153 -4.82 -11.92 -20.63
C SER A 153 -4.72 -11.09 -19.35
N VAL A 154 -3.93 -11.58 -18.40
CA VAL A 154 -3.47 -10.82 -17.23
C VAL A 154 -2.85 -9.51 -17.72
N GLU A 155 -3.58 -8.41 -17.61
CA GLU A 155 -3.08 -7.08 -17.95
C GLU A 155 -2.07 -6.63 -16.89
N ILE A 156 -0.81 -6.98 -17.13
CA ILE A 156 0.33 -6.38 -16.45
C ILE A 156 0.35 -4.89 -16.82
N ARG A 157 -0.17 -4.05 -15.91
CA ARG A 157 -0.17 -2.59 -15.99
C ARG A 157 1.24 -2.06 -16.23
N ARG A 158 1.57 -1.76 -17.49
CA ARG A 158 2.76 -0.97 -17.85
C ARG A 158 2.44 0.51 -17.69
N ALA A 159 3.36 1.25 -17.05
CA ALA A 159 3.22 2.64 -16.66
C ALA A 159 3.15 3.68 -17.81
N ASP A 160 3.07 3.25 -19.08
CA ASP A 160 3.17 4.15 -20.25
C ASP A 160 1.87 4.26 -21.07
N SER A 161 0.70 4.10 -20.45
CA SER A 161 -0.58 4.45 -21.09
C SER A 161 -0.97 5.89 -20.72
N MET A 162 -0.46 6.87 -21.47
CA MET A 162 -1.14 8.15 -21.58
C MET A 162 -2.41 7.90 -22.39
N PHE A 163 -3.58 8.25 -21.84
CA PHE A 163 -4.94 7.90 -22.31
C PHE A 163 -5.46 6.56 -21.78
N GLN A 164 -5.72 6.52 -20.47
CA GLN A 164 -6.71 5.61 -19.90
C GLN A 164 -8.01 6.40 -19.68
N ASP A 165 -9.10 5.99 -20.31
CA ASP A 165 -10.47 6.48 -20.08
C ASP A 165 -10.94 6.08 -18.67
N ARG A 166 -10.31 6.63 -17.63
CA ARG A 166 -10.66 6.34 -16.23
C ARG A 166 -11.92 7.05 -15.76
N TYR A 167 -12.42 8.00 -16.55
CA TYR A 167 -13.63 8.73 -16.26
C TYR A 167 -14.40 8.96 -17.56
N ASP A 168 -15.57 8.33 -17.71
CA ASP A 168 -16.53 8.71 -18.74
C ASP A 168 -17.18 10.05 -18.38
N LEU A 169 -16.43 11.12 -18.66
CA LEU A 169 -16.82 12.52 -18.45
C LEU A 169 -17.98 12.92 -19.36
N LEU A 170 -18.29 12.13 -20.38
CA LEU A 170 -19.34 12.37 -21.37
C LEU A 170 -20.54 11.43 -21.21
N SER A 171 -20.59 10.62 -20.15
CA SER A 171 -21.77 9.84 -19.78
C SER A 171 -23.00 10.73 -19.64
N GLN A 172 -24.17 10.21 -19.99
CA GLN A 172 -25.42 10.96 -19.95
C GLN A 172 -25.71 11.53 -18.55
N ARG A 173 -25.40 10.75 -17.51
CA ARG A 173 -25.52 11.15 -16.10
C ARG A 173 -24.66 12.38 -15.77
N ARG A 174 -23.39 12.38 -16.20
CA ARG A 174 -22.49 13.53 -15.97
C ARG A 174 -22.93 14.77 -16.71
N ARG A 175 -23.51 14.62 -17.91
CA ARG A 175 -24.08 15.75 -18.67
C ARG A 175 -25.27 16.37 -17.96
N ASP A 176 -26.10 15.56 -17.30
CA ASP A 176 -27.26 16.06 -16.57
C ASP A 176 -26.84 16.73 -15.25
N ASP A 177 -25.89 16.14 -14.51
CA ASP A 177 -25.26 16.78 -13.34
C ASP A 177 -24.62 18.12 -13.72
N PHE A 178 -23.94 18.19 -14.87
CA PHE A 178 -23.32 19.42 -15.38
C PHE A 178 -24.36 20.49 -15.71
N LYS A 179 -25.52 20.14 -16.29
CA LYS A 179 -26.59 21.11 -16.57
C LYS A 179 -27.13 21.73 -15.28
N VAL A 180 -27.36 20.90 -14.26
CA VAL A 180 -27.85 21.37 -12.95
C VAL A 180 -26.82 22.30 -12.31
N TRP A 181 -25.56 21.88 -12.26
CA TRP A 181 -24.47 22.70 -11.73
C TRP A 181 -24.32 24.02 -12.49
N LYS A 182 -24.33 23.98 -13.83
CA LYS A 182 -24.22 25.18 -14.68
C LYS A 182 -25.37 26.16 -14.42
N ALA A 183 -26.60 25.67 -14.26
CA ALA A 183 -27.75 26.52 -13.98
C ALA A 183 -27.60 27.24 -12.64
N GLY A 184 -27.19 26.53 -11.58
CA GLY A 184 -26.97 27.13 -10.26
C GLY A 184 -25.85 28.16 -10.22
N ILE A 185 -24.77 27.95 -10.99
CA ILE A 185 -23.69 28.94 -11.12
C ILE A 185 -24.16 30.19 -11.86
N LEU A 186 -24.91 30.05 -12.95
CA LEU A 186 -25.43 31.18 -13.71
C LEU A 186 -26.42 32.02 -12.88
N GLU A 187 -27.27 31.38 -12.09
CA GLU A 187 -28.17 32.07 -11.16
C GLU A 187 -27.39 32.85 -10.10
N ARG A 188 -26.32 32.24 -9.54
CA ARG A 188 -25.45 32.90 -8.56
C ARG A 188 -24.70 34.09 -9.16
N ILE A 189 -24.24 33.99 -10.41
CA ILE A 189 -23.61 35.10 -11.13
C ILE A 189 -24.62 36.22 -11.37
N ALA A 190 -25.82 35.91 -11.85
CA ALA A 190 -26.87 36.91 -12.08
C ALA A 190 -27.28 37.62 -10.78
N ALA A 191 -27.34 36.90 -9.65
CA ALA A 191 -27.60 37.49 -8.35
C ALA A 191 -26.48 38.45 -7.91
N LEU A 192 -25.22 38.10 -8.17
CA LEU A 192 -24.07 38.95 -7.89
C LEU A 192 -24.06 40.19 -8.80
N GLU A 193 -24.30 40.02 -10.10
CA GLU A 193 -24.38 41.12 -11.08
C GLU A 193 -25.51 42.11 -10.74
N ASN A 194 -26.68 41.61 -10.34
CA ASN A 194 -27.80 42.45 -9.91
C ASN A 194 -27.58 43.10 -8.53
N SER A 195 -26.70 42.53 -7.68
CA SER A 195 -26.30 43.14 -6.41
C SER A 195 -25.26 44.26 -6.59
N THR A 196 -24.65 44.37 -7.77
CA THR A 196 -23.69 45.41 -8.12
C THR A 196 -24.31 46.52 -8.97
N VAL A 197 -24.95 47.50 -8.32
CA VAL A 197 -25.22 48.85 -8.87
C VAL A 197 -25.20 49.89 -7.72
N PRO A 198 -24.66 51.11 -7.86
CA PRO A 198 -23.49 51.58 -8.59
C PRO A 198 -22.33 51.93 -7.61
N MET A 199 -21.09 51.85 -8.06
CA MET A 199 -19.95 52.41 -7.33
C MET A 199 -20.14 53.94 -7.28
N GLU A 200 -20.44 54.50 -6.10
CA GLU A 200 -20.37 55.95 -5.87
C GLU A 200 -18.93 56.39 -6.15
N ILE A 201 -18.73 57.05 -7.28
CA ILE A 201 -17.49 57.76 -7.57
C ILE A 201 -17.60 59.09 -6.84
N ASP A 202 -17.02 59.17 -5.64
CA ASP A 202 -16.83 60.42 -4.90
C ASP A 202 -16.10 61.43 -5.81
N SER A 203 -16.72 62.61 -6.00
CA SER A 203 -16.12 63.80 -6.61
C SER A 203 -15.90 64.87 -5.55
#